data_AF-B8KGW4-F1
#
_entry.id   AF-B8KGW4-F1
#
_cell.length_a   1.000
_cell.length_b   1.000
_cell.length_c   1.000
_cell.angle_alpha   90.00
_cell.angle_beta   90.00
_cell.angle_gamma   90.00
#
_symmetry.space_group_name_H-M   'P 1'
#
loop_
_entity.id
_entity.type
_entity.pdbx_description
1 polymer ?
#
loop_
_entity_poly.entity_id
_entity_poly.type
_entity_poly.pdbx_seq_one_letter_code
_entity_poly.pdbx_strand_id
1 'polypeptide(L)'
;MSINDLMITNADVGALVIALSDENFVPKDDLQSVQAHAFARRFLNMWVSAEEAYKTGIASEALYSAASMDVKAVVGNIPGVVRVFETVGEDYDLTKYRLLDPLVEAIERLPARNDAAR
;
A
#
# COMPACT_ATOMS: atom_id res chain seq x y z
N MET A 1 8.23 3.48 -13.39
CA MET A 1 7.10 4.39 -13.18
C MET A 1 7.09 4.73 -11.70
N SER A 2 7.29 5.99 -11.34
CA SER A 2 7.40 6.46 -9.96
C SER A 2 6.03 6.85 -9.39
N ILE A 3 5.90 7.01 -8.05
CA ILE A 3 4.72 7.58 -7.40
C ILE A 3 4.29 8.88 -8.07
N ASN A 4 5.25 9.75 -8.42
CA ASN A 4 4.96 11.01 -9.09
C ASN A 4 4.31 10.80 -10.48
N ASP A 5 4.72 9.77 -11.22
CA ASP A 5 4.14 9.47 -12.53
C ASP A 5 2.70 8.93 -12.42
N LEU A 6 2.41 8.17 -11.36
CA LEU A 6 1.06 7.65 -11.07
C LEU A 6 0.11 8.77 -10.60
N MET A 7 0.63 9.78 -9.89
CA MET A 7 -0.12 10.91 -9.31
C MET A 7 -0.51 11.98 -10.34
N ILE A 8 0.29 12.18 -11.39
CA ILE A 8 0.14 13.34 -12.30
C ILE A 8 -0.84 13.07 -13.47
N THR A 9 -1.17 11.81 -13.78
CA THR A 9 -1.80 11.46 -15.06
C THR A 9 -3.31 11.20 -15.02
N ASN A 10 -3.97 11.14 -13.86
CA ASN A 10 -5.41 10.91 -13.78
C ASN A 10 -6.05 11.62 -12.56
N ALA A 11 -7.01 12.51 -12.80
CA ALA A 11 -7.70 13.28 -11.75
C ALA A 11 -8.40 12.37 -10.72
N ASP A 12 -8.87 11.20 -11.13
CA ASP A 12 -9.52 10.22 -10.25
C ASP A 12 -8.53 9.56 -9.28
N VAL A 13 -7.27 9.40 -9.70
CA VAL A 13 -6.19 8.86 -8.84
C VAL A 13 -5.76 9.89 -7.81
N GLY A 14 -5.68 11.17 -8.20
CA GLY A 14 -5.41 12.26 -7.25
C GLY A 14 -6.49 12.37 -6.18
N ALA A 15 -7.77 12.31 -6.57
CA ALA A 15 -8.89 12.33 -5.64
C ALA A 15 -8.90 11.10 -4.71
N LEU A 16 -8.57 9.91 -5.24
CA LEU A 16 -8.41 8.70 -4.43
C LEU A 16 -7.27 8.85 -3.41
N VAL A 17 -6.11 9.38 -3.80
CA VAL A 17 -4.98 9.54 -2.89
C VAL A 17 -5.28 10.55 -1.79
N ILE A 18 -5.95 11.66 -2.10
CA ILE A 18 -6.44 12.60 -1.08
C ILE A 18 -7.38 11.90 -0.10
N ALA A 19 -8.30 11.07 -0.59
CA ALA A 19 -9.20 10.31 0.27
C ALA A 19 -8.45 9.29 1.13
N LEU A 20 -7.45 8.59 0.57
CA LEU A 20 -6.62 7.62 1.28
C LEU A 20 -5.65 8.27 2.29
N SER A 21 -5.40 9.58 2.20
CA SER A 21 -4.64 10.31 3.22
C SER A 21 -5.42 10.49 4.53
N ASP A 22 -6.73 10.29 4.55
CA ASP A 22 -7.53 10.25 5.78
C ASP A 22 -7.34 8.91 6.50
N GLU A 23 -6.87 8.93 7.74
CA GLU A 23 -6.70 7.73 8.57
C GLU A 23 -8.02 6.97 8.81
N ASN A 24 -9.16 7.66 8.71
CA ASN A 24 -10.50 7.11 8.86
C ASN A 24 -11.18 6.86 7.51
N PHE A 25 -10.40 6.71 6.43
CA PHE A 25 -10.92 6.47 5.09
C PHE A 25 -11.95 5.32 5.07
N VAL A 26 -13.17 5.65 4.63
CA VAL A 26 -14.23 4.71 4.31
C VAL A 26 -14.65 4.97 2.86
N PRO A 27 -14.64 3.96 1.97
CA PRO A 27 -15.13 4.13 0.61
C PRO A 27 -16.57 4.61 0.60
N LYS A 28 -16.87 5.64 -0.19
CA LYS A 28 -18.22 6.19 -0.33
C LYS A 28 -19.16 5.31 -1.18
N ASP A 29 -18.57 4.51 -2.06
CA ASP A 29 -19.26 3.63 -3.01
C ASP A 29 -18.37 2.43 -3.39
N ASP A 30 -18.98 1.46 -4.08
CA ASP A 30 -18.29 0.24 -4.53
C ASP A 30 -17.15 0.55 -5.49
N LEU A 31 -17.30 1.58 -6.33
CA LEU A 31 -16.29 1.97 -7.30
C LEU A 31 -15.02 2.46 -6.59
N GLN A 32 -15.16 3.33 -5.59
CA GLN A 32 -14.05 3.84 -4.80
C GLN A 32 -13.39 2.71 -3.99
N SER A 33 -14.17 1.73 -3.50
CA SER A 33 -13.61 0.55 -2.83
C SER A 33 -12.76 -0.29 -3.78
N VAL A 34 -13.25 -0.55 -5.00
CA VAL A 34 -12.50 -1.29 -6.03
C VAL A 34 -11.24 -0.54 -6.44
N GLN A 35 -11.32 0.77 -6.59
CA GLN A 35 -10.18 1.62 -6.92
C GLN A 35 -9.12 1.60 -5.81
N ALA A 36 -9.53 1.70 -4.54
CA ALA A 36 -8.64 1.61 -3.39
C ALA A 36 -7.94 0.24 -3.33
N HIS A 37 -8.69 -0.86 -3.52
CA HIS A 37 -8.11 -2.21 -3.55
C HIS A 37 -7.12 -2.39 -4.70
N ALA A 38 -7.46 -1.92 -5.90
CA ALA A 38 -6.58 -1.98 -7.05
C ALA A 38 -5.31 -1.13 -6.86
N PHE A 39 -5.43 0.02 -6.21
CA PHE A 39 -4.31 0.88 -5.84
C PHE A 39 -3.36 0.15 -4.88
N ALA A 40 -3.87 -0.35 -3.76
CA ALA A 40 -3.07 -1.09 -2.78
C ALA A 40 -2.41 -2.34 -3.40
N ARG A 41 -3.16 -3.12 -4.18
CA ARG A 41 -2.63 -4.33 -4.83
C ARG A 41 -1.50 -4.04 -5.81
N ARG A 42 -1.53 -2.91 -6.53
CA ARG A 42 -0.43 -2.49 -7.42
C ARG A 42 0.86 -2.23 -6.64
N PHE A 43 0.78 -1.49 -5.53
CA PHE A 43 1.95 -1.25 -4.66
C PHE A 43 2.47 -2.56 -4.07
N LEU A 44 1.58 -3.39 -3.53
CA LEU A 44 1.97 -4.66 -2.92
C LEU A 44 2.70 -5.56 -3.93
N ASN A 45 2.17 -5.71 -5.14
CA ASN A 45 2.80 -6.49 -6.19
C ASN A 45 4.17 -5.94 -6.58
N MET A 46 4.31 -4.60 -6.66
CA MET A 46 5.58 -3.96 -6.97
C MET A 46 6.63 -4.22 -5.88
N TRP A 47 6.25 -4.07 -4.61
CA TRP A 47 7.13 -4.28 -3.46
C TRP A 47 7.54 -5.74 -3.28
N VAL A 48 6.61 -6.67 -3.44
CA VAL A 48 6.89 -8.11 -3.46
C VAL A 48 7.86 -8.45 -4.59
N SER A 49 7.61 -7.94 -5.80
CA SER A 49 8.49 -8.15 -6.95
C SER A 49 9.89 -7.56 -6.71
N ALA A 50 9.99 -6.40 -6.05
CA ALA A 50 11.26 -5.77 -5.71
C ALA A 50 12.07 -6.59 -4.69
N GLU A 51 11.42 -7.14 -3.65
CA GLU A 51 12.06 -8.06 -2.71
C GLU A 51 12.55 -9.33 -3.43
N GLU A 52 11.71 -9.94 -4.26
CA GLU A 52 12.07 -11.17 -4.98
C GLU A 52 13.21 -10.95 -5.98
N ALA A 53 13.16 -9.84 -6.73
CA ALA A 53 14.23 -9.46 -7.64
C ALA A 53 15.55 -9.18 -6.88
N TYR A 54 15.49 -8.61 -5.67
CA TYR A 54 16.69 -8.39 -4.86
C TYR A 54 17.25 -9.70 -4.31
N LYS A 55 16.39 -10.58 -3.78
CA LYS A 55 16.78 -11.93 -3.28
C LYS A 55 17.43 -12.80 -4.36
N THR A 56 17.02 -12.64 -5.61
CA THR A 56 17.57 -13.37 -6.77
C THR A 56 18.78 -12.68 -7.42
N GLY A 57 19.20 -11.53 -6.91
CA GLY A 57 20.33 -10.76 -7.45
C GLY A 57 20.04 -10.02 -8.76
N ILE A 58 18.79 -9.95 -9.19
CA ILE A 58 18.35 -9.22 -10.38
C ILE A 58 18.30 -7.70 -10.10
N ALA A 59 17.77 -7.31 -8.95
CA ALA A 59 17.68 -5.93 -8.53
C ALA A 59 18.92 -5.47 -7.77
N SER A 60 19.34 -4.22 -8.01
CA SER A 60 20.43 -3.60 -7.25
C SER A 60 19.98 -3.20 -5.84
N GLU A 61 20.94 -3.02 -4.94
CA GLU A 61 20.70 -2.46 -3.60
C GLU A 61 20.07 -1.07 -3.66
N ALA A 62 20.43 -0.25 -4.66
CA ALA A 62 19.82 1.06 -4.86
C ALA A 62 18.31 0.97 -5.17
N LEU A 63 17.91 0.00 -6.00
CA LEU A 63 16.49 -0.23 -6.30
C LEU A 63 15.74 -0.76 -5.07
N TYR A 64 16.35 -1.69 -4.33
CA TYR A 64 15.78 -2.22 -3.09
C TYR A 64 15.59 -1.14 -2.03
N SER A 65 16.59 -0.28 -1.84
CA SER A 65 16.54 0.87 -0.94
C SER A 65 15.44 1.85 -1.34
N ALA A 66 15.30 2.17 -2.63
CA ALA A 66 14.23 3.02 -3.13
C ALA A 66 12.84 2.43 -2.84
N ALA A 67 12.66 1.13 -3.07
CA ALA A 67 11.40 0.44 -2.75
C ALA A 67 11.11 0.40 -1.23
N SER A 68 12.14 0.25 -0.38
CA SER A 68 11.97 0.36 1.07
C SER A 68 11.55 1.77 1.51
N MET A 69 12.10 2.82 0.91
CA MET A 69 11.64 4.20 1.16
C MET A 69 10.20 4.39 0.70
N ASP A 70 9.82 3.79 -0.42
CA ASP A 70 8.46 3.86 -0.97
C ASP A 70 7.43 3.27 0.00
N VAL A 71 7.68 2.08 0.56
CA VAL A 71 6.83 1.49 1.61
C VAL A 71 6.66 2.44 2.79
N LYS A 72 7.77 2.97 3.31
CA LYS A 72 7.75 3.91 4.45
C LYS A 72 6.98 5.19 4.11
N ALA A 73 7.14 5.71 2.90
CA ALA A 73 6.47 6.92 2.46
C ALA A 73 4.96 6.70 2.33
N VAL A 74 4.53 5.57 1.77
CA VAL A 74 3.10 5.25 1.65
C VAL A 74 2.47 5.07 3.03
N VAL A 75 3.10 4.28 3.92
CA VAL A 75 2.62 4.07 5.29
C VAL A 75 2.58 5.39 6.08
N GLY A 76 3.58 6.25 5.91
CA GLY A 76 3.68 7.51 6.68
C GLY A 76 2.80 8.65 6.17
N ASN A 77 2.49 8.70 4.87
CA ASN A 77 1.77 9.84 4.26
C ASN A 77 0.36 9.51 3.77
N ILE A 78 0.00 8.22 3.70
CA ILE A 78 -1.29 7.77 3.19
C ILE A 78 -1.93 6.81 4.23
N PRO A 79 -2.19 7.25 5.47
CA PRO A 79 -2.57 6.33 6.55
C PRO A 79 -3.87 5.54 6.27
N GLY A 80 -4.83 6.11 5.55
CA GLY A 80 -6.07 5.41 5.16
C GLY A 80 -5.86 4.22 4.24
N VAL A 81 -4.74 4.15 3.51
CA VAL A 81 -4.43 2.99 2.66
C VAL A 81 -3.97 1.78 3.46
N VAL A 82 -3.48 1.96 4.69
CA VAL A 82 -2.97 0.86 5.52
C VAL A 82 -4.06 -0.17 5.79
N ARG A 83 -5.29 0.28 6.05
CA ARG A 83 -6.45 -0.60 6.22
C ARG A 83 -6.80 -1.37 4.94
N VAL A 84 -6.59 -0.73 3.78
CA VAL A 84 -6.82 -1.38 2.49
C VAL A 84 -5.79 -2.49 2.25
N PHE A 85 -4.54 -2.26 2.67
CA PHE A 85 -3.48 -3.28 2.64
C PHE A 85 -3.78 -4.49 3.53
N GLU A 86 -4.40 -4.30 4.71
CA GLU A 86 -4.88 -5.40 5.55
C GLU A 86 -5.79 -6.34 4.74
N THR A 87 -6.74 -5.80 3.99
CA THR A 87 -7.69 -6.59 3.18
C THR A 87 -7.03 -7.24 1.97
N VAL A 88 -6.24 -6.51 1.17
CA VAL A 88 -5.63 -7.11 -0.04
C VAL A 88 -4.42 -8.00 0.26
N GLY A 89 -3.86 -7.87 1.46
CA GLY A 89 -2.74 -8.65 1.96
C GLY A 89 -3.12 -10.05 2.44
N GLU A 90 -4.41 -10.35 2.65
CA GLU A 90 -4.89 -11.67 3.09
C GLU A 90 -4.47 -12.81 2.14
N ASP A 91 -4.28 -12.49 0.85
CA ASP A 91 -3.81 -13.43 -0.17
C ASP A 91 -2.30 -13.75 -0.06
N TYR A 92 -1.57 -13.04 0.80
CA TYR A 92 -0.11 -13.08 0.91
C TYR A 92 0.36 -13.33 2.34
N ASP A 93 1.43 -14.10 2.48
CA ASP A 93 2.18 -14.15 3.74
C ASP A 93 3.19 -13.00 3.77
N LEU A 94 2.69 -11.82 4.17
CA LEU A 94 3.46 -10.56 4.15
C LEU A 94 4.73 -10.61 5.01
N THR A 95 4.75 -11.45 6.05
CA THR A 95 5.88 -11.59 6.98
C THR A 95 7.14 -12.18 6.33
N LYS A 96 7.02 -12.75 5.12
CA LYS A 96 8.15 -13.28 4.34
C LYS A 96 9.00 -12.21 3.66
N TYR A 97 8.51 -10.99 3.58
CA TYR A 97 9.11 -9.90 2.80
C TYR A 97 9.61 -8.82 3.76
N ARG A 98 10.94 -8.76 4.02
CA ARG A 98 11.51 -7.78 4.97
C ARG A 98 11.25 -6.34 4.54
N LEU A 99 11.18 -6.11 3.23
CA LEU A 99 10.80 -4.82 2.67
C LEU A 99 9.42 -4.34 3.14
N LEU A 100 8.50 -5.26 3.49
CA LEU A 100 7.16 -4.96 3.95
C LEU A 100 7.02 -4.84 5.48
N ASP A 101 8.10 -5.03 6.26
CA ASP A 101 8.06 -4.91 7.73
C ASP A 101 7.36 -3.62 8.20
N PRO A 102 7.61 -2.41 7.63
CA PRO A 102 6.91 -1.20 8.07
C PRO A 102 5.40 -1.22 7.82
N LEU A 103 4.96 -1.92 6.76
CA LEU A 103 3.54 -2.07 6.45
C LEU A 103 2.87 -3.03 7.42
N VAL A 104 3.52 -4.16 7.72
CA VAL A 104 3.03 -5.15 8.69
C VAL A 104 2.89 -4.51 10.07
N GLU A 105 3.91 -3.79 10.53
CA GLU A 105 3.85 -3.06 11.80
C GLU A 105 2.71 -2.03 11.82
N ALA A 106 2.45 -1.35 10.71
CA ALA A 106 1.38 -0.38 10.62
C ALA A 106 0.00 -1.05 10.70
N ILE A 107 -0.19 -2.19 10.02
CA ILE A 107 -1.43 -2.99 10.10
C ILE A 107 -1.66 -3.49 11.53
N GLU A 108 -0.63 -4.01 12.20
CA GLU A 108 -0.74 -4.52 13.59
C GLU A 108 -1.09 -3.44 14.61
N ARG A 109 -0.74 -2.17 14.35
CA ARG A 109 -1.08 -1.03 15.21
C ARG A 109 -2.50 -0.53 15.00
N LEU A 110 -3.18 -0.95 13.93
CA LEU A 110 -4.54 -0.50 13.66
C LEU A 110 -5.50 -1.03 14.74
N PRO A 111 -6.46 -0.22 15.19
CA PRO A 111 -7.53 -0.74 16.04
C PRO A 111 -8.29 -1.83 15.27
N ALA A 112 -8.69 -2.90 15.97
CA ALA A 112 -9.52 -3.95 15.41
C ALA A 112 -10.77 -3.34 14.76
N ARG A 113 -11.20 -3.89 13.62
CA ARG A 113 -12.43 -3.47 12.95
C ARG A 113 -13.59 -3.59 13.95
N ASN A 114 -14.16 -2.45 14.36
CA ASN A 114 -15.43 -2.44 15.05
C ASN A 114 -16.52 -2.66 14.01
N ASP A 115 -16.76 -3.92 13.66
CA ASP A 115 -17.85 -4.35 12.75
C ASP A 115 -19.24 -4.07 13.35
N ALA A 116 -19.32 -3.51 14.56
CA ALA A 116 -20.55 -3.20 15.29
C ALA A 116 -21.25 -1.89 14.86
N ALA A 117 -20.78 -1.20 13.82
CA ALA A 117 -21.35 0.08 13.37
C ALA A 117 -22.00 0.04 11.97
N ARG A 118 -22.42 -1.15 11.50
CA ARG A 118 -23.29 -1.29 10.32
C ARG A 118 -24.75 -1.44 10.72
#